data_AF-A0A2E2FM63-F1
#
_entry.id   AF-A0A2E2FM63-F1
#
_cell.length_a   1.000
_cell.length_b   1.000
_cell.length_c   1.000
_cell.angle_alpha   90.00
_cell.angle_beta   90.00
_cell.angle_gamma   90.00
#
_symmetry.space_group_name_H-M   'P 1'
#
loop_
_entity.id
_entity.type
_entity.pdbx_description
1 polymer ?
#
loop_
_entity_poly.entity_id
_entity_poly.type
_entity_poly.pdbx_seq_one_letter_code
_entity_poly.pdbx_strand_id
1 'polypeptide(L)'
;MKNINFTEVDKGSYFEYHLPCRDGLLDNSLFYNEFKLNNEVLLLWNQYLWDSGITYLGSNENSLLYAQIIKILSSTNYVDIVSFGNFESDHKYLSPLKSTKIEWKNSIEFTSNDKQFCRHYGYQTPVEFLNEMDYFNKDLTNRGFSISRVNLYNLNAYIKTYHSDVTSWSFYINSDWDGLTSILQNSSKRPSINQMLNFSECIIDIQIGEDEGYSDYVLIRSKSRLHEKIPVIQKALLQFGKAYENLISELGIIDNKWKIEFFKTQLNEISAPIDLL
;
A
#
# COMPACT_ATOMS: atom_id res chain seq x y z
N MET A 1 1.58 -2.71 -18.67
CA MET A 1 1.82 -1.74 -17.58
C MET A 1 1.31 -0.33 -17.91
N LYS A 2 0.67 0.36 -16.95
CA LYS A 2 0.16 1.74 -17.11
C LYS A 2 1.25 2.81 -17.05
N ASN A 3 0.94 4.00 -17.57
CA ASN A 3 1.82 5.17 -17.45
C ASN A 3 1.95 5.60 -15.98
N ILE A 4 3.18 5.69 -15.48
CA ILE A 4 3.48 6.07 -14.09
C ILE A 4 3.92 7.53 -14.04
N ASN A 5 3.01 8.43 -13.66
CA ASN A 5 3.28 9.87 -13.57
C ASN A 5 2.82 10.46 -12.25
N PHE A 6 3.76 11.03 -11.49
CA PHE A 6 3.42 11.84 -10.32
C PHE A 6 3.00 13.25 -10.75
N THR A 7 1.97 13.77 -10.09
CA THR A 7 1.59 15.18 -10.16
C THR A 7 2.10 15.89 -8.91
N GLU A 8 2.94 16.92 -9.06
CA GLU A 8 3.41 17.77 -7.96
C GLU A 8 2.41 18.89 -7.69
N VAL A 9 2.14 19.17 -6.41
CA VAL A 9 1.34 20.29 -5.94
C VAL A 9 2.10 21.04 -4.84
N ASP A 10 2.36 22.33 -5.06
CA ASP A 10 2.99 23.22 -4.07
C ASP A 10 1.92 23.76 -3.09
N LYS A 11 2.09 23.50 -1.79
CA LYS A 11 1.20 23.97 -0.71
C LYS A 11 1.78 25.17 0.05
N GLY A 12 2.86 25.77 -0.46
CA GLY A 12 3.61 26.88 0.13
C GLY A 12 4.48 26.47 1.33
N SER A 13 3.97 25.62 2.21
CA SER A 13 4.70 25.13 3.40
C SER A 13 5.28 23.72 3.24
N TYR A 14 4.82 22.98 2.24
CA TYR A 14 5.29 21.65 1.85
C TYR A 14 4.84 21.36 0.41
N PHE A 15 5.31 20.25 -0.14
CA PHE A 15 4.96 19.74 -1.46
C PHE A 15 4.17 18.44 -1.31
N GLU A 16 3.20 18.23 -2.20
CA GLU A 16 2.51 16.95 -2.37
C GLU A 16 2.86 16.35 -3.74
N TYR A 17 3.08 15.05 -3.77
CA TYR A 17 3.27 14.27 -4.99
C TYR A 17 2.22 13.18 -5.03
N HIS A 18 1.37 13.23 -6.06
CA HIS A 18 0.21 12.38 -6.22
C HIS A 18 0.44 11.38 -7.36
N LEU A 19 0.29 10.09 -7.08
CA LEU A 19 0.28 9.02 -8.08
C LEU A 19 -1.06 8.26 -8.02
N PRO A 20 -2.07 8.70 -8.80
CA PRO A 20 -3.34 7.97 -8.92
C PRO A 20 -3.20 6.74 -9.82
N CYS A 21 -3.78 5.61 -9.41
CA CYS A 21 -3.75 4.34 -10.13
C CYS A 21 -5.14 3.68 -10.10
N ARG A 22 -6.01 4.04 -11.06
CA ARG A 22 -7.44 3.66 -11.06
C ARG A 22 -7.70 2.14 -10.90
N ASP A 23 -6.84 1.32 -11.50
CA ASP A 23 -6.92 -0.15 -11.41
C ASP A 23 -5.51 -0.71 -11.22
N GLY A 24 -4.80 -0.20 -10.20
CA GLY A 24 -3.43 -0.61 -9.89
C GLY A 24 -2.36 -0.15 -10.90
N LEU A 25 -1.10 -0.52 -10.63
CA LEU A 25 0.05 -0.24 -11.53
C LEU A 25 0.24 -1.31 -12.60
N LEU A 26 -0.06 -2.57 -12.25
CA LEU A 26 0.05 -3.73 -13.13
C LEU A 26 -1.25 -3.93 -13.91
N ASP A 27 -1.15 -4.22 -15.21
CA ASP A 27 -2.32 -4.53 -16.03
C ASP A 27 -2.82 -5.95 -15.79
N ASN A 28 -1.93 -6.83 -15.34
CA ASN A 28 -2.24 -8.21 -14.97
C ASN A 28 -1.63 -8.46 -13.59
N SER A 29 -2.44 -8.88 -12.63
CA SER A 29 -1.97 -9.45 -11.36
C SER A 29 -2.38 -10.91 -11.30
N LEU A 30 -1.48 -11.74 -10.78
CA LEU A 30 -1.76 -13.14 -10.51
C LEU A 30 -2.78 -13.31 -9.37
N PHE A 31 -3.04 -12.29 -8.55
CA PHE A 31 -3.98 -12.38 -7.42
C PHE A 31 -5.39 -11.85 -7.70
N TYR A 32 -5.66 -11.23 -8.86
CA TYR A 32 -7.05 -10.92 -9.25
C TYR A 32 -7.87 -12.20 -9.53
N ASN A 33 -7.24 -13.37 -9.61
CA ASN A 33 -7.88 -14.68 -9.71
C ASN A 33 -7.17 -15.71 -8.80
N GLU A 34 -7.82 -16.84 -8.50
CA GLU A 34 -7.20 -17.91 -7.69
C GLU A 34 -6.02 -18.55 -8.44
N PHE A 35 -4.79 -18.11 -8.13
CA PHE A 35 -3.57 -18.60 -8.77
C PHE A 35 -2.93 -19.73 -7.97
N LYS A 36 -3.18 -20.97 -8.42
CA LYS A 36 -2.57 -22.18 -7.85
C LYS A 36 -1.47 -22.70 -8.77
N LEU A 37 -0.22 -22.40 -8.43
CA LEU A 37 0.94 -23.11 -8.98
C LEU A 37 1.09 -24.46 -8.26
N ASN A 38 1.51 -25.49 -9.00
CA ASN A 38 1.99 -26.71 -8.35
C ASN A 38 3.32 -26.41 -7.61
N ASN A 39 3.67 -27.23 -6.61
CA ASN A 39 4.80 -26.95 -5.72
C ASN A 39 6.15 -26.85 -6.45
N GLU A 40 6.37 -27.60 -7.53
CA GLU A 40 7.63 -27.58 -8.29
C GLU A 40 7.79 -26.29 -9.09
N VAL A 41 6.72 -25.87 -9.78
CA VAL A 41 6.69 -24.61 -10.53
C VAL A 41 6.75 -23.42 -9.57
N LEU A 42 6.12 -23.50 -8.39
CA LEU A 42 6.20 -22.47 -7.35
C LEU A 42 7.63 -22.29 -6.81
N LEU A 43 8.39 -23.39 -6.64
CA LEU A 43 9.78 -23.32 -6.20
C LEU A 43 10.71 -22.73 -7.26
N LEU A 44 10.58 -23.17 -8.52
CA LEU A 44 11.34 -22.62 -9.65
C LEU A 44 11.02 -21.12 -9.88
N TRP A 45 9.74 -20.77 -9.72
CA TRP A 45 9.25 -19.41 -9.74
C TRP A 45 9.89 -18.53 -8.67
N ASN A 46 9.83 -18.96 -7.40
CA ASN A 46 10.45 -18.25 -6.29
C ASN A 46 11.97 -18.06 -6.48
N GLN A 47 12.66 -19.05 -7.06
CA GLN A 47 14.09 -18.98 -7.33
C GLN A 47 14.42 -18.02 -8.48
N TYR A 48 13.73 -18.07 -9.62
CA TYR A 48 13.93 -17.13 -10.72
C TYR A 48 13.72 -15.68 -10.27
N LEU A 49 12.66 -15.47 -9.49
CA LEU A 49 12.33 -14.18 -8.90
C LEU A 49 13.48 -13.69 -8.05
N TRP A 50 13.97 -14.53 -7.13
CA TRP A 50 15.11 -14.24 -6.27
C TRP A 50 16.36 -13.86 -7.07
N ASP A 51 16.68 -14.63 -8.11
CA ASP A 51 17.85 -14.44 -8.96
C ASP A 51 17.74 -13.16 -9.82
N SER A 52 16.52 -12.73 -10.12
CA SER A 52 16.22 -11.47 -10.83
C SER A 52 16.09 -10.26 -9.88
N GLY A 53 16.41 -10.43 -8.58
CA GLY A 53 16.27 -9.39 -7.56
C GLY A 53 14.82 -9.13 -7.12
N ILE A 54 13.87 -9.95 -7.58
CA ILE A 54 12.46 -9.93 -7.19
C ILE A 54 12.30 -10.87 -6.00
N THR A 55 12.50 -10.36 -4.80
CA THR A 55 12.64 -11.23 -3.61
C THR A 55 11.32 -11.76 -3.04
N TYR A 56 10.16 -11.40 -3.61
CA TYR A 56 8.88 -11.88 -3.09
C TYR A 56 7.74 -11.72 -4.10
N LEU A 57 6.87 -12.72 -4.18
CA LEU A 57 5.50 -12.59 -4.64
C LEU A 57 4.58 -13.14 -3.57
N GLY A 58 3.96 -12.23 -2.83
CA GLY A 58 2.85 -12.52 -1.95
C GLY A 58 1.90 -11.35 -2.02
N SER A 59 0.61 -11.67 -2.09
CA SER A 59 -0.58 -10.82 -1.98
C SER A 59 -0.33 -9.32 -2.10
N ASN A 60 -0.85 -8.75 -3.18
CA ASN A 60 -0.86 -7.34 -3.58
C ASN A 60 0.49 -6.88 -4.18
N GLU A 61 0.83 -7.28 -5.42
CA GLU A 61 2.09 -6.89 -6.08
C GLU A 61 2.22 -5.38 -6.29
N ASN A 62 1.12 -4.64 -6.37
CA ASN A 62 1.15 -3.17 -6.34
C ASN A 62 1.83 -2.68 -5.05
N SER A 63 1.63 -3.35 -3.91
CA SER A 63 2.32 -3.05 -2.64
C SER A 63 3.83 -3.25 -2.72
N LEU A 64 4.27 -4.28 -3.43
CA LEU A 64 5.70 -4.54 -3.65
C LEU A 64 6.33 -3.48 -4.55
N LEU A 65 5.59 -3.03 -5.56
CA LEU A 65 5.93 -1.86 -6.34
C LEU A 65 6.02 -0.62 -5.44
N TYR A 66 5.02 -0.36 -4.58
CA TYR A 66 5.04 0.77 -3.65
C TYR A 66 6.17 0.72 -2.64
N ALA A 67 6.63 -0.47 -2.24
CA ALA A 67 7.82 -0.60 -1.40
C ALA A 67 9.08 -0.01 -2.07
N GLN A 68 9.17 0.04 -3.41
CA GLN A 68 10.26 0.71 -4.11
C GLN A 68 10.26 2.22 -3.87
N ILE A 69 9.08 2.84 -3.75
CA ILE A 69 8.93 4.26 -3.41
C ILE A 69 9.57 4.52 -2.05
N ILE A 70 9.21 3.72 -1.04
CA ILE A 70 9.76 3.81 0.31
C ILE A 70 11.28 3.63 0.30
N LYS A 71 11.78 2.63 -0.42
CA LYS A 71 13.23 2.32 -0.50
C LYS A 71 14.04 3.45 -1.12
N ILE A 72 13.56 4.05 -2.21
CA ILE A 72 14.28 5.12 -2.91
C ILE A 72 14.26 6.43 -2.11
N LEU A 73 13.17 6.69 -1.38
CA LEU A 73 13.06 7.91 -0.56
C LEU A 73 13.88 7.82 0.72
N SER A 74 14.03 6.62 1.28
CA SER A 74 14.79 6.37 2.51
C SER A 74 16.30 6.50 2.28
N SER A 75 16.97 7.27 3.14
CA SER A 75 18.44 7.38 3.15
C SER A 75 19.07 6.55 4.29
N THR A 76 18.22 5.98 5.14
CA THR A 76 18.59 5.12 6.26
C THR A 76 18.13 3.67 6.03
N ASN A 77 18.59 2.74 6.87
CA ASN A 77 18.20 1.34 6.80
C ASN A 77 16.89 1.04 7.55
N TYR A 78 16.11 2.06 7.91
CA TYR A 78 14.85 1.90 8.61
C TYR A 78 13.78 2.82 8.06
N VAL A 79 12.53 2.45 8.33
CA VAL A 79 11.36 3.28 8.09
C VAL A 79 10.39 3.12 9.25
N ASP A 80 9.67 4.17 9.60
CA ASP A 80 8.60 4.08 10.58
C ASP A 80 7.27 3.88 9.85
N ILE A 81 6.58 2.79 10.15
CA ILE A 81 5.28 2.45 9.57
C ILE A 81 4.19 2.59 10.62
N VAL A 82 3.07 3.18 10.25
CA VAL A 82 1.84 3.14 11.03
C VAL A 82 0.92 2.05 10.51
N SER A 83 0.46 1.22 11.43
CA SER A 83 -0.49 0.14 11.19
C SER A 83 -1.72 0.29 12.09
N PHE A 84 -2.85 -0.23 11.63
CA PHE A 84 -4.08 -0.33 12.41
C PHE A 84 -4.40 -1.80 12.61
N GLY A 85 -4.38 -2.26 13.85
CA GLY A 85 -4.45 -3.70 14.10
C GLY A 85 -4.36 -4.06 15.57
N ASN A 86 -4.12 -5.36 15.81
CA ASN A 86 -3.75 -5.82 17.14
C ASN A 86 -2.24 -5.62 17.32
N PHE A 87 -1.88 -4.81 18.31
CA PHE A 87 -0.50 -4.43 18.57
C PHE A 87 0.45 -5.63 18.71
N GLU A 88 0.03 -6.71 19.37
CA GLU A 88 0.86 -7.89 19.58
C GLU A 88 1.07 -8.69 18.30
N SER A 89 0.04 -8.83 17.46
CA SER A 89 0.18 -9.51 16.17
C SER A 89 1.09 -8.74 15.24
N ASP A 90 0.93 -7.42 15.17
CA ASP A 90 1.70 -6.56 14.28
C ASP A 90 3.18 -6.58 14.68
N HIS A 91 3.46 -6.52 15.98
CA HIS A 91 4.82 -6.63 16.51
C HIS A 91 5.48 -7.97 16.16
N LYS A 92 4.72 -9.08 16.15
CA LYS A 92 5.23 -10.40 15.76
C LYS A 92 5.59 -10.45 14.27
N TYR A 93 4.73 -9.93 13.40
CA TYR A 93 4.97 -9.98 11.95
C TYR A 93 6.06 -9.03 11.48
N LEU A 94 6.06 -7.79 11.99
CA LEU A 94 7.01 -6.77 11.57
C LEU A 94 8.40 -6.97 12.17
N SER A 95 8.49 -7.65 13.32
CA SER A 95 9.73 -7.76 14.11
C SER A 95 10.44 -6.41 14.26
N PRO A 96 9.74 -5.38 14.80
CA PRO A 96 10.24 -4.01 14.76
C PRO A 96 11.42 -3.79 15.71
N LEU A 97 12.27 -2.83 15.35
CA LEU A 97 13.37 -2.34 16.21
C LEU A 97 12.84 -1.55 17.41
N LYS A 98 11.75 -0.80 17.19
CA LYS A 98 10.98 -0.07 18.20
C LYS A 98 9.52 -0.08 17.80
N SER A 99 8.62 -0.13 18.76
CA SER A 99 7.18 -0.03 18.49
C SER A 99 6.48 0.63 19.66
N THR A 100 5.43 1.41 19.38
CA THR A 100 4.58 2.00 20.40
C THR A 100 3.17 2.25 19.86
N LYS A 101 2.19 2.30 20.76
CA LYS A 101 0.83 2.74 20.44
C LYS A 101 0.80 4.24 20.21
N ILE A 102 -0.07 4.69 19.31
CA ILE A 102 -0.28 6.09 18.99
C ILE A 102 -1.77 6.40 18.86
N GLU A 103 -2.11 7.68 18.95
CA GLU A 103 -3.48 8.17 18.89
C GLU A 103 -3.87 8.65 17.49
N TRP A 104 -2.90 9.09 16.68
CA TRP A 104 -3.18 9.74 15.41
C TRP A 104 -2.57 9.00 14.23
N LYS A 105 -3.35 8.79 13.16
CA LYS A 105 -2.85 8.35 11.85
C LYS A 105 -3.32 9.31 10.77
N ASN A 106 -2.49 9.61 9.80
CA ASN A 106 -2.92 10.39 8.65
C ASN A 106 -3.78 9.51 7.72
N SER A 107 -4.97 9.99 7.39
CA SER A 107 -5.92 9.24 6.58
C SER A 107 -6.26 10.01 5.31
N ILE A 108 -6.31 9.25 4.23
CA ILE A 108 -6.69 9.70 2.90
C ILE A 108 -7.60 8.65 2.26
N GLU A 109 -8.40 9.09 1.30
CA GLU A 109 -9.23 8.21 0.49
C GLU A 109 -9.30 8.69 -0.95
N PHE A 110 -9.11 7.79 -1.91
CA PHE A 110 -9.41 8.04 -3.32
C PHE A 110 -10.51 7.08 -3.78
N THR A 111 -11.64 7.65 -4.21
CA THR A 111 -12.74 6.89 -4.81
C THR A 111 -12.74 7.11 -6.32
N SER A 112 -13.12 6.10 -7.09
CA SER A 112 -13.12 6.15 -8.56
C SER A 112 -14.04 7.25 -9.15
N ASN A 113 -14.96 7.75 -8.33
CA ASN A 113 -15.95 8.76 -8.70
C ASN A 113 -15.40 10.19 -8.52
N ASP A 114 -14.39 10.39 -7.66
CA ASP A 114 -13.77 11.69 -7.42
C ASP A 114 -12.46 11.84 -8.22
N LYS A 115 -12.62 12.21 -9.50
CA LYS A 115 -11.55 12.11 -10.52
C LYS A 115 -10.40 13.10 -10.38
N GLN A 116 -10.43 14.05 -9.43
CA GLN A 116 -9.46 15.15 -9.42
C GLN A 116 -8.40 15.04 -8.31
N PHE A 117 -8.73 14.62 -7.09
CA PHE A 117 -7.75 14.41 -6.00
C PHE A 117 -8.28 13.40 -4.98
N CYS A 118 -7.40 12.80 -4.16
CA CYS A 118 -7.86 12.05 -2.99
C CYS A 118 -8.49 12.99 -1.96
N ARG A 119 -9.56 12.54 -1.30
CA ARG A 119 -10.11 13.17 -0.12
C ARG A 119 -9.12 13.07 1.03
N HIS A 120 -8.78 14.21 1.62
CA HIS A 120 -7.92 14.28 2.80
C HIS A 120 -8.77 14.35 4.05
N TYR A 121 -8.77 13.30 4.85
CA TYR A 121 -9.36 13.32 6.18
C TYR A 121 -8.39 13.94 7.19
N GLY A 122 -7.09 13.92 6.89
CA GLY A 122 -6.02 14.39 7.76
C GLY A 122 -5.78 13.39 8.89
N TYR A 123 -5.21 13.85 10.01
CA TYR A 123 -4.96 12.95 11.14
C TYR A 123 -6.23 12.58 11.88
N GLN A 124 -6.44 11.29 12.11
CA GLN A 124 -7.62 10.77 12.78
C GLN A 124 -7.24 9.87 13.94
N THR A 125 -8.15 9.78 14.89
CA THR A 125 -8.14 8.76 15.95
C THR A 125 -8.63 7.41 15.42
N PRO A 126 -8.33 6.29 16.12
CA PRO A 126 -8.86 4.97 15.78
C PRO A 126 -10.38 4.96 15.61
N VAL A 127 -11.09 5.70 16.46
CA VAL A 127 -12.56 5.78 16.44
C VAL A 127 -13.05 6.55 15.21
N GLU A 128 -12.45 7.69 14.90
CA GLU A 128 -12.79 8.47 13.71
C GLU A 128 -12.54 7.68 12.41
N PHE A 129 -11.39 7.00 12.32
CA PHE A 129 -11.06 6.16 11.17
C PHE A 129 -12.08 5.03 10.97
N LEU A 130 -12.45 4.32 12.04
CA LEU A 130 -13.46 3.25 11.94
C LEU A 130 -14.84 3.77 11.54
N ASN A 131 -15.24 4.94 12.06
CA ASN A 131 -16.51 5.56 11.70
C ASN A 131 -16.55 5.97 10.23
N GLU A 132 -15.44 6.49 9.69
CA GLU A 132 -15.38 6.91 8.29
C GLU A 132 -15.30 5.74 7.31
N MET A 133 -14.69 4.62 7.73
CA MET A 133 -14.60 3.40 6.93
C MET A 133 -15.84 2.49 7.07
N ASP A 134 -16.93 2.98 7.68
CA ASP A 134 -18.18 2.25 7.94
C ASP A 134 -17.94 0.85 8.57
N TYR A 135 -16.94 0.77 9.44
CA TYR A 135 -16.48 -0.50 9.98
C TYR A 135 -17.14 -0.80 11.33
N PHE A 136 -18.35 -1.35 11.25
CA PHE A 136 -19.15 -1.69 12.44
C PHE A 136 -18.78 -3.09 12.96
N ASN A 137 -18.61 -3.23 14.27
CA ASN A 137 -18.23 -4.46 15.00
C ASN A 137 -16.75 -4.87 15.00
N LYS A 138 -15.92 -4.15 15.76
CA LYS A 138 -14.78 -4.79 16.44
C LYS A 138 -14.47 -4.14 17.79
N ASP A 139 -14.19 -4.98 18.77
CA ASP A 139 -13.65 -4.59 20.07
C ASP A 139 -12.32 -3.84 19.87
N LEU A 140 -12.25 -2.61 20.39
CA LEU A 140 -11.07 -1.73 20.34
C LEU A 140 -10.12 -1.91 21.52
N THR A 141 -10.47 -2.73 22.52
CA THR A 141 -9.68 -2.86 23.76
C THR A 141 -8.20 -3.19 23.49
N ASN A 142 -7.94 -4.01 22.47
CA ASN A 142 -6.60 -4.37 22.02
C ASN A 142 -6.28 -3.95 20.57
N ARG A 143 -7.11 -3.08 19.97
CA ARG A 143 -6.96 -2.64 18.58
C ARG A 143 -6.81 -1.14 18.52
N GLY A 144 -5.88 -0.67 17.70
CA GLY A 144 -5.64 0.75 17.56
C GLY A 144 -4.50 1.01 16.60
N PHE A 145 -4.03 2.25 16.58
CA PHE A 145 -2.87 2.60 15.80
C PHE A 145 -1.59 2.26 16.55
N SER A 146 -0.63 1.73 15.82
CA SER A 146 0.74 1.56 16.28
C SER A 146 1.70 2.15 15.27
N ILE A 147 2.79 2.72 15.76
CA ILE A 147 3.94 3.05 14.93
C ILE A 147 5.09 2.11 15.26
N SER A 148 5.71 1.57 14.23
CA SER A 148 6.77 0.59 14.33
C SER A 148 7.94 1.02 13.46
N ARG A 149 9.13 1.10 14.05
CA ARG A 149 10.39 1.27 13.32
C ARG A 149 10.84 -0.09 12.82
N VAL A 150 10.83 -0.29 11.51
CA VAL A 150 11.23 -1.54 10.88
C VAL A 150 12.49 -1.37 10.06
N ASN A 151 13.28 -2.43 9.93
CA ASN A 151 14.37 -2.44 8.98
C ASN A 151 13.80 -2.41 7.56
N LEU A 152 14.38 -1.59 6.69
CA LEU A 152 13.96 -1.45 5.29
C LEU A 152 14.06 -2.77 4.50
N TYR A 153 14.94 -3.70 4.90
CA TYR A 153 15.00 -5.05 4.33
C TYR A 153 13.76 -5.90 4.65
N ASN A 154 13.11 -5.64 5.80
CA ASN A 154 11.90 -6.34 6.25
C ASN A 154 10.62 -5.65 5.77
N LEU A 155 10.74 -4.66 4.89
CA LEU A 155 9.63 -3.89 4.35
C LEU A 155 8.62 -4.82 3.62
N ASN A 156 9.02 -5.98 3.11
CA ASN A 156 8.05 -6.95 2.60
C ASN A 156 7.08 -7.53 3.66
N ALA A 157 7.47 -7.56 4.93
CA ALA A 157 6.67 -8.17 6.00
C ALA A 157 5.42 -7.35 6.36
N TYR A 158 5.42 -6.03 6.15
CA TYR A 158 4.22 -5.21 6.46
C TYR A 158 3.07 -5.44 5.50
N ILE A 159 3.35 -5.90 4.28
CA ILE A 159 2.30 -6.18 3.29
C ILE A 159 1.35 -7.26 3.84
N LYS A 160 1.83 -8.09 4.79
CA LYS A 160 1.07 -9.14 5.47
C LYS A 160 0.30 -8.69 6.71
N THR A 161 0.45 -7.46 7.17
CA THR A 161 -0.18 -6.99 8.42
C THR A 161 -1.59 -6.44 8.22
N TYR A 162 -2.26 -6.77 7.11
CA TYR A 162 -3.54 -6.16 6.72
C TYR A 162 -4.74 -7.11 6.77
N HIS A 163 -5.88 -6.52 7.16
CA HIS A 163 -7.10 -7.23 7.55
C HIS A 163 -8.39 -6.44 7.19
N SER A 164 -8.41 -5.64 6.11
CA SER A 164 -9.59 -4.86 5.67
C SER A 164 -9.69 -4.67 4.16
N ASP A 165 -10.90 -4.35 3.70
CA ASP A 165 -11.31 -4.23 2.28
C ASP A 165 -10.73 -2.98 1.57
N VAL A 166 -10.40 -1.93 2.33
CA VAL A 166 -9.54 -0.81 1.89
C VAL A 166 -8.30 -0.80 2.76
N THR A 167 -7.14 -0.86 2.12
CA THR A 167 -5.83 -0.89 2.80
C THR A 167 -5.18 0.49 2.72
N SER A 168 -4.95 1.12 3.87
CA SER A 168 -4.24 2.40 3.97
C SER A 168 -3.00 2.26 4.85
N TRP A 169 -1.82 2.49 4.26
CA TRP A 169 -0.53 2.57 4.93
C TRP A 169 -0.09 4.01 5.10
N SER A 170 0.58 4.31 6.21
CA SER A 170 1.32 5.56 6.39
C SER A 170 2.76 5.25 6.79
N PHE A 171 3.71 5.83 6.08
CA PHE A 171 5.15 5.70 6.33
C PHE A 171 5.76 7.07 6.63
N TYR A 172 6.71 7.09 7.56
CA TYR A 172 7.54 8.26 7.84
C TYR A 172 8.99 7.93 7.48
N ILE A 173 9.55 8.76 6.60
CA ILE A 173 10.89 8.56 6.05
C ILE A 173 11.90 9.43 6.81
N ASN A 174 13.03 8.83 7.17
CA ASN A 174 14.17 9.47 7.84
C ASN A 174 13.73 10.29 9.07
N SER A 175 12.88 9.70 9.90
CA SER A 175 12.24 10.36 11.01
C SER A 175 13.05 10.33 12.32
N ASP A 176 12.92 11.42 13.07
CA ASP A 176 13.25 11.48 14.49
C ASP A 176 12.17 10.73 15.29
N TRP A 177 12.53 9.58 15.85
CA TRP A 177 11.60 8.70 16.55
C TRP A 177 10.93 9.38 17.74
N ASP A 178 11.71 10.03 18.60
CA ASP A 178 11.22 10.51 19.90
C ASP A 178 10.28 11.70 19.69
N GLY A 179 10.66 12.64 18.82
CA GLY A 179 9.80 13.77 18.45
C GLY A 179 8.53 13.35 17.70
N LEU A 180 8.65 12.43 16.73
CA LEU A 180 7.51 11.92 15.97
C LEU A 180 6.49 11.20 16.87
N THR A 181 6.96 10.26 17.68
CA THR A 181 6.09 9.48 18.57
C THR A 181 5.43 10.34 19.64
N SER A 182 6.15 11.30 20.23
CA SER A 182 5.59 12.23 21.22
C SER A 182 4.39 13.01 20.68
N ILE A 183 4.45 13.46 19.42
CA ILE A 183 3.34 14.17 18.78
C ILE A 183 2.17 13.22 18.49
N LEU A 184 2.45 12.04 17.95
CA LEU A 184 1.42 11.06 17.59
C LEU A 184 0.71 10.44 18.80
N GLN A 185 1.34 10.44 19.97
CA GLN A 185 0.75 9.95 21.23
C GLN A 185 -0.08 11.00 21.99
N ASN A 186 -0.08 12.25 21.55
CA ASN A 186 -0.81 13.32 22.24
C ASN A 186 -2.32 13.25 21.96
N SER A 187 -3.07 12.50 22.76
CA SER A 187 -4.53 12.36 22.63
C SER A 187 -5.29 13.69 22.72
N SER A 188 -4.73 14.71 23.38
CA SER A 188 -5.39 16.01 23.56
C SER A 188 -5.26 16.96 22.36
N LYS A 189 -4.32 16.70 21.45
CA LYS A 189 -4.01 17.63 20.36
C LYS A 189 -3.74 16.90 19.05
N ARG A 190 -4.65 17.10 18.09
CA ARG A 190 -4.51 16.67 16.70
C ARG A 190 -3.26 17.30 16.06
N PRO A 191 -2.35 16.51 15.45
CA PRO A 191 -1.20 17.05 14.75
C PRO A 191 -1.56 17.60 13.38
N SER A 192 -0.79 18.59 12.94
CA SER A 192 -0.82 19.10 11.55
C SER A 192 0.30 18.49 10.71
N ILE A 193 0.13 18.45 9.39
CA ILE A 193 1.14 17.95 8.45
C ILE A 193 2.49 18.67 8.63
N ASN A 194 2.47 20.00 8.80
CA ASN A 194 3.69 20.79 9.02
C ASN A 194 4.43 20.41 10.31
N GLN A 195 3.70 20.13 11.39
CA GLN A 195 4.31 19.65 12.63
C GLN A 195 4.98 18.28 12.42
N MET A 196 4.34 17.40 11.68
CA MET A 196 4.84 16.05 11.42
C MET A 196 6.09 16.07 10.55
N LEU A 197 6.10 16.92 9.51
CA LEU A 197 7.29 17.15 8.68
C LEU A 197 8.44 17.88 9.42
N ASN A 198 8.27 18.34 10.66
CA ASN A 198 9.41 18.75 11.51
C ASN A 198 10.23 17.55 11.99
N PHE A 199 9.64 16.36 12.02
CA PHE A 199 10.26 15.14 12.55
C PHE A 199 10.43 14.06 11.49
N SER A 200 10.11 14.32 10.23
CA SER A 200 10.29 13.40 9.09
C SER A 200 10.61 14.17 7.82
N GLU A 201 11.45 13.61 6.94
CA GLU A 201 11.73 14.18 5.62
C GLU A 201 10.49 14.07 4.72
N CYS A 202 9.86 12.90 4.72
CA CYS A 202 8.66 12.62 3.94
C CYS A 202 7.63 11.83 4.76
N ILE A 203 6.36 12.07 4.47
CA ILE A 203 5.22 11.26 4.90
C ILE A 203 4.64 10.63 3.63
N ILE A 204 4.45 9.33 3.63
CA ILE A 204 3.94 8.60 2.47
C ILE A 204 2.69 7.86 2.89
N ASP A 205 1.55 8.24 2.34
CA ASP A 205 0.31 7.49 2.48
C ASP A 205 0.06 6.70 1.21
N ILE A 206 -0.19 5.41 1.35
CA ILE A 206 -0.54 4.52 0.25
C ILE A 206 -1.90 3.95 0.56
N GLN A 207 -2.83 4.10 -0.37
CA GLN A 207 -4.12 3.43 -0.36
C GLN A 207 -4.15 2.39 -1.46
N ILE A 208 -4.64 1.20 -1.13
CA ILE A 208 -4.97 0.15 -2.09
C ILE A 208 -6.47 -0.09 -2.02
N GLY A 209 -7.12 -0.03 -3.17
CA GLY A 209 -8.54 -0.33 -3.33
C GLY A 209 -8.71 -1.75 -3.87
N GLU A 210 -9.32 -2.64 -3.09
CA GLU A 210 -9.62 -4.01 -3.53
C GLU A 210 -11.06 -4.15 -4.07
N ASP A 211 -11.98 -3.29 -3.64
CA ASP A 211 -13.41 -3.32 -3.97
C ASP A 211 -13.85 -2.39 -5.13
N GLU A 212 -15.01 -2.70 -5.72
CA GLU A 212 -15.68 -1.86 -6.71
C GLU A 212 -15.93 -0.44 -6.18
N GLY A 213 -15.20 0.53 -6.71
CA GLY A 213 -15.36 1.96 -6.38
C GLY A 213 -14.13 2.60 -5.73
N TYR A 214 -13.14 1.82 -5.32
CA TYR A 214 -11.87 2.31 -4.80
C TYR A 214 -10.75 2.13 -5.82
N SER A 215 -9.71 2.95 -5.70
CA SER A 215 -8.52 2.82 -6.56
C SER A 215 -7.24 3.01 -5.76
N ASP A 216 -6.16 2.43 -6.28
CA ASP A 216 -4.86 2.60 -5.68
C ASP A 216 -4.39 4.06 -5.79
N TYR A 217 -3.73 4.50 -4.73
CA TYR A 217 -3.25 5.87 -4.62
C TYR A 217 -1.98 5.95 -3.79
N VAL A 218 -1.01 6.73 -4.26
CA VAL A 218 0.15 7.11 -3.45
C VAL A 218 0.20 8.61 -3.30
N LEU A 219 0.32 9.05 -2.04
CA LEU A 219 0.51 10.44 -1.67
C LEU A 219 1.82 10.58 -0.90
N ILE A 220 2.75 11.35 -1.45
CA ILE A 220 3.98 11.71 -0.75
C ILE A 220 3.87 13.18 -0.36
N ARG A 221 4.10 13.49 0.92
CA ARG A 221 4.24 14.86 1.41
C ARG A 221 5.65 15.08 1.90
N SER A 222 6.26 16.18 1.48
CA SER A 222 7.66 16.49 1.79
C SER A 222 7.85 17.99 1.98
N LYS A 223 8.75 18.38 2.88
CA LYS A 223 9.18 19.78 3.02
C LYS A 223 10.03 20.27 1.85
N SER A 224 10.83 19.37 1.30
CA SER A 224 11.76 19.67 0.21
C SER A 224 11.24 19.08 -1.08
N ARG A 225 11.55 19.74 -2.20
CA ARG A 225 11.22 19.21 -3.52
C ARG A 225 11.94 17.89 -3.76
N LEU A 226 11.24 16.96 -4.40
CA LEU A 226 11.73 15.62 -4.74
C LEU A 226 12.01 15.49 -6.25
N HIS A 227 12.32 16.59 -6.94
CA HIS A 227 12.45 16.65 -8.41
C HIS A 227 13.47 15.64 -8.97
N GLU A 228 14.51 15.31 -8.22
CA GLU A 228 15.50 14.28 -8.58
C GLU A 228 15.07 12.86 -8.22
N LYS A 229 14.30 12.68 -7.13
CA LYS A 229 13.87 11.35 -6.66
C LYS A 229 12.66 10.83 -7.44
N ILE A 230 11.72 11.70 -7.82
CA ILE A 230 10.46 11.30 -8.50
C ILE A 230 10.72 10.59 -9.85
N PRO A 231 11.56 11.10 -10.77
CA PRO A 231 11.87 10.38 -12.01
C PRO A 231 12.55 9.03 -11.77
N VAL A 232 13.39 8.93 -10.73
CA VAL A 232 14.04 7.67 -10.34
C VAL A 232 13.00 6.67 -9.85
N ILE A 233 12.05 7.10 -9.02
CA ILE A 233 10.93 6.27 -8.53
C ILE A 233 10.09 5.76 -9.70
N GLN A 234 9.65 6.66 -10.59
CA GLN A 234 8.84 6.28 -11.76
C GLN A 234 9.56 5.25 -12.63
N LYS A 235 10.85 5.46 -12.88
CA LYS A 235 11.68 4.53 -13.66
C LYS A 235 11.81 3.17 -12.96
N ALA A 236 12.05 3.15 -11.65
CA ALA A 236 12.18 1.91 -10.88
C ALA A 236 10.87 1.11 -10.88
N LEU A 237 9.74 1.78 -10.68
CA LEU A 237 8.41 1.16 -10.76
C LEU A 237 8.17 0.56 -12.15
N LEU A 238 8.42 1.32 -13.23
CA LEU A 238 8.30 0.85 -14.61
C LEU A 238 9.19 -0.36 -14.91
N GLN A 239 10.45 -0.34 -14.43
CA GLN A 239 11.39 -1.44 -14.62
C GLN A 239 10.92 -2.71 -13.90
N PHE A 240 10.51 -2.57 -12.63
CA PHE A 240 10.00 -3.70 -11.86
C PHE A 240 8.75 -4.31 -12.50
N GLY A 241 7.77 -3.49 -12.88
CA GLY A 241 6.54 -4.01 -13.48
C GLY A 241 6.75 -4.64 -14.84
N LYS A 242 7.64 -4.10 -15.69
CA LYS A 242 8.04 -4.77 -16.94
C LYS A 242 8.71 -6.11 -16.70
N ALA A 243 9.60 -6.20 -15.70
CA ALA A 243 10.25 -7.45 -15.35
C ALA A 243 9.21 -8.49 -14.89
N TYR A 244 8.25 -8.08 -14.06
CA TYR A 244 7.14 -8.93 -13.62
C TYR A 244 6.25 -9.39 -14.78
N GLU A 245 5.82 -8.50 -15.68
CA GLU A 245 4.97 -8.85 -16.83
C GLU A 245 5.69 -9.79 -17.81
N ASN A 246 6.97 -9.54 -18.10
CA ASN A 246 7.79 -10.43 -18.94
C ASN A 246 7.88 -11.83 -18.33
N LEU A 247 8.13 -11.89 -17.02
CA LEU A 247 8.24 -13.12 -16.29
C LEU A 247 6.92 -13.93 -16.32
N ILE A 248 5.76 -13.30 -16.12
CA ILE A 248 4.46 -13.99 -16.27
C ILE A 248 4.30 -14.57 -17.68
N SER A 249 4.70 -13.79 -18.70
CA SER A 249 4.65 -14.22 -20.10
C SER A 249 5.55 -15.43 -20.37
N GLU A 250 6.80 -15.41 -19.87
CA GLU A 250 7.78 -16.49 -20.02
C GLU A 250 7.30 -17.81 -19.40
N LEU A 251 6.57 -17.75 -18.29
CA LEU A 251 6.02 -18.96 -17.67
C LEU A 251 4.89 -19.63 -18.47
N GLY A 252 4.37 -19.01 -19.52
CA GLY A 252 3.27 -19.58 -20.29
C GLY A 252 1.98 -19.75 -19.48
N ILE A 253 1.83 -19.04 -18.36
CA ILE A 253 0.59 -18.98 -17.57
C ILE A 253 -0.53 -18.37 -18.40
N ILE A 254 -0.18 -17.56 -19.41
CA ILE A 254 -1.08 -17.07 -20.45
C ILE A 254 -1.27 -18.15 -21.54
N ASP A 255 -1.72 -19.36 -21.18
CA ASP A 255 -2.26 -20.29 -22.18
C ASP A 255 -3.79 -20.18 -22.18
N ASN A 256 -4.40 -20.30 -23.35
CA ASN A 256 -5.81 -20.03 -23.66
C ASN A 256 -6.82 -20.77 -22.75
N LYS A 257 -6.40 -21.72 -21.93
CA LYS A 257 -7.19 -22.29 -20.83
C LYS A 257 -7.61 -21.26 -19.76
N TRP A 258 -6.80 -20.23 -19.50
CA TRP A 258 -7.14 -19.15 -18.55
C TRP A 258 -8.32 -18.30 -19.01
N LYS A 259 -8.52 -18.15 -20.34
CA LYS A 259 -9.71 -17.50 -20.89
C LYS A 259 -10.95 -18.39 -20.81
N ILE A 260 -10.80 -19.72 -20.86
CA ILE A 260 -11.93 -20.65 -20.97
C ILE A 260 -12.64 -20.87 -19.62
N GLU A 261 -11.92 -20.90 -18.50
CA GLU A 261 -12.53 -21.01 -17.16
C GLU A 261 -13.30 -19.72 -16.81
N PHE A 262 -12.72 -18.55 -17.04
CA PHE A 262 -13.37 -17.24 -16.79
C PHE A 262 -14.71 -17.10 -17.53
N PHE A 263 -14.78 -17.50 -18.81
CA PHE A 263 -16.04 -17.49 -19.55
C PHE A 263 -17.03 -18.58 -19.10
N LYS A 264 -16.58 -19.73 -18.60
CA LYS A 264 -17.46 -20.79 -18.10
C LYS A 264 -18.12 -20.42 -16.78
N THR A 265 -17.41 -19.74 -15.87
CA THR A 265 -17.98 -19.33 -14.59
C THR A 265 -19.00 -18.21 -14.77
N GLN A 266 -18.71 -17.20 -15.62
CA GLN A 266 -19.69 -16.14 -15.91
C GLN A 266 -20.88 -16.58 -16.78
N LEU A 267 -20.72 -17.55 -17.70
CA LEU A 267 -21.88 -18.08 -18.45
C LEU A 267 -22.77 -19.01 -17.63
N ASN A 268 -22.24 -19.64 -16.57
CA ASN A 268 -23.04 -20.44 -15.65
C ASN A 268 -23.84 -19.59 -14.65
N GLU A 269 -23.44 -18.33 -14.41
CA GLU A 269 -24.22 -17.36 -13.62
C GLU A 269 -25.29 -16.63 -14.44
N ILE A 270 -25.17 -16.61 -15.77
CA ILE A 270 -26.19 -16.06 -16.69
C ILE A 270 -27.27 -17.11 -17.05
N SER A 271 -27.10 -18.37 -16.63
CA SER A 271 -28.05 -19.47 -16.89
C SER A 271 -28.83 -19.91 -15.64
N ALA A 272 -29.05 -19.01 -14.68
CA ALA A 272 -30.18 -19.16 -13.77
C ALA A 272 -31.48 -19.02 -14.60
N PRO A 273 -32.40 -19.99 -14.56
CA PRO A 273 -33.64 -19.91 -15.31
C PRO A 273 -34.44 -18.69 -14.82
N ILE A 274 -34.90 -17.88 -15.76
CA ILE A 274 -36.00 -16.95 -15.52
C ILE A 274 -37.21 -17.84 -15.24
N ASP A 275 -37.50 -18.07 -13.96
CA ASP A 275 -38.80 -18.56 -13.53
C ASP A 275 -39.83 -17.50 -13.93
N LEU A 276 -40.58 -17.82 -14.99
CA LEU A 276 -41.79 -17.12 -15.37
C LEU A 276 -42.84 -17.33 -14.28
N LEU A 277 -43.12 -16.27 -13.51
CA LEU A 277 -44.40 -16.07 -12.82
C LEU A 277 -45.16 -14.93 -13.49
#